data_AF-A0A4Z0QXL0-F1
#
_entry.id   AF-A0A4Z0QXL0-F1
#
_cell.length_a   1.000
_cell.length_b   1.000
_cell.length_c   1.000
_cell.angle_alpha   90.00
_cell.angle_beta   90.00
_cell.angle_gamma   90.00
#
_symmetry.space_group_name_H-M   'P 1'
#
loop_
_entity.id
_entity.type
_entity.pdbx_description
1 polymer ?
#
loop_
_entity_poly.entity_id
_entity_poly.type
_entity_poly.pdbx_seq_one_letter_code
_entity_poly.pdbx_strand_id
1 'polypeptide(L)'
;MRKARQKIKTQNRQRVRLRKGSVFLLCVMLAIIGSSAWQIWKLRIQVEDQLAHLNQEKGTLQQQEKLLRDEIAQLNTPSYIEQLAREQLGLVKHGEIIISPKN
;
A
#
# COMPACT_ATOMS: atom_id res chain seq x y z
N MET A 1 59.37 50.08 26.34
CA MET A 1 58.18 49.31 25.89
C MET A 1 58.52 48.54 24.62
N ARG A 2 58.86 47.24 24.72
CA ARG A 2 59.20 46.38 23.56
C ARG A 2 58.01 45.48 23.23
N LYS A 3 57.26 45.80 22.17
CA LYS A 3 56.16 44.95 21.67
C LYS A 3 56.76 43.76 20.92
N ALA A 4 56.79 42.60 21.58
CA ALA A 4 57.14 41.34 20.96
C ALA A 4 56.07 40.98 19.91
N ARG A 5 56.44 41.01 18.63
CA ARG A 5 55.62 40.51 17.53
C ARG A 5 55.65 38.98 17.58
N GLN A 6 54.68 38.38 18.26
CA GLN A 6 54.49 36.92 18.20
C GLN A 6 54.01 36.55 16.79
N LYS A 7 54.88 35.86 16.04
CA LYS A 7 54.56 35.31 14.73
C LYS A 7 53.49 34.24 14.91
N ILE A 8 52.29 34.50 14.40
CA ILE A 8 51.23 33.50 14.28
C ILE A 8 51.80 32.36 13.43
N LYS A 9 52.04 31.22 14.07
CA LYS A 9 52.53 30.00 13.43
C LYS A 9 51.39 29.48 12.55
N THR A 10 51.39 29.86 11.28
CA THR A 10 50.42 29.36 10.29
C THR A 10 50.51 27.84 10.29
N GLN A 11 49.47 27.19 10.81
CA GLN A 11 49.34 25.75 10.79
C GLN A 11 49.48 25.29 9.35
N ASN A 12 50.52 24.51 9.12
CA ASN A 12 50.78 23.78 7.90
C ASN A 12 49.54 22.91 7.62
N ARG A 13 48.65 23.38 6.74
CA ARG A 13 47.59 22.55 6.15
C ARG A 13 48.31 21.46 5.38
N GLN A 14 48.57 20.34 6.05
CA GLN A 14 49.02 19.11 5.43
C GLN A 14 48.00 18.78 4.35
N ARG A 15 48.32 19.14 3.11
CA ARG A 15 47.57 18.72 1.95
C ARG A 15 47.67 17.20 1.94
N VAL A 16 46.62 16.54 2.41
CA VAL A 16 46.43 15.10 2.22
C VAL A 16 46.55 14.88 0.73
N ARG A 17 47.72 14.39 0.32
CA ARG A 17 47.99 13.98 -1.06
C ARG A 17 47.19 12.71 -1.23
N LEU A 18 45.90 12.87 -1.51
CA LEU A 18 44.97 11.80 -1.81
C LEU A 18 45.59 10.99 -2.94
N ARG A 19 46.18 9.85 -2.59
CA ARG A 19 46.71 8.92 -3.57
C ARG A 19 45.52 8.52 -4.44
N LYS A 20 45.66 8.61 -5.77
CA LYS A 20 44.59 8.27 -6.72
C LYS A 20 43.96 6.90 -6.42
N GLY A 21 44.75 5.95 -5.91
CA GLY A 21 44.25 4.64 -5.45
C GLY A 21 43.32 4.69 -4.21
N SER A 22 43.54 5.61 -3.26
CA SER A 22 42.64 5.78 -2.11
C SER A 22 41.29 6.38 -2.52
N VAL A 23 41.28 7.28 -3.50
CA VAL A 23 40.03 7.80 -4.08
C VAL A 23 39.30 6.70 -4.84
N PHE A 24 40.03 5.89 -5.62
CA PHE A 24 39.45 4.75 -6.33
C PHE A 24 38.81 3.73 -5.37
N LEU A 25 39.52 3.35 -4.30
CA LEU A 25 39.00 2.44 -3.28
C LEU A 25 37.75 3.00 -2.60
N LEU A 26 37.72 4.30 -2.30
CA LEU A 26 36.55 4.95 -1.70
C LEU A 26 35.35 4.98 -2.65
N CYS A 27 35.57 5.24 -3.96
CA CYS A 27 34.52 5.16 -4.98
C CYS A 27 33.96 3.75 -5.12
N VAL A 28 34.80 2.71 -5.10
CA VAL A 28 34.35 1.31 -5.15
C VAL A 28 33.52 0.97 -3.91
N MET A 29 33.95 1.41 -2.73
CA MET A 29 33.21 1.19 -1.48
C MET A 29 31.82 1.86 -1.52
N LEU A 30 31.76 3.12 -1.98
CA LEU A 30 30.49 3.83 -2.17
C LEU A 30 29.60 3.18 -3.22
N ALA A 31 30.16 2.64 -4.30
CA ALA A 31 29.40 1.94 -5.33
C ALA A 31 28.76 0.65 -4.79
N ILE A 32 29.46 -0.10 -3.94
CA ILE A 32 28.95 -1.32 -3.29
C ILE A 32 27.83 -0.96 -2.31
N ILE A 33 28.00 0.08 -1.47
CA ILE A 33 26.94 0.52 -0.54
C ILE A 33 25.73 1.04 -1.32
N GLY A 34 25.97 1.83 -2.37
CA GLY A 34 24.92 2.40 -3.21
C GLY A 34 24.10 1.34 -3.93
N SER A 35 24.74 0.29 -4.46
CA SER A 35 24.03 -0.80 -5.14
C SER A 35 23.14 -1.60 -4.18
N SER A 36 23.62 -1.88 -2.97
CA SER A 36 22.81 -2.55 -1.94
C SER A 36 21.61 -1.72 -1.50
N ALA A 37 21.78 -0.41 -1.32
CA ALA A 37 20.68 0.49 -0.98
C ALA A 37 19.59 0.53 -2.08
N TRP A 38 20.01 0.55 -3.35
CA TRP A 38 19.08 0.50 -4.48
C TRP A 38 18.30 -0.80 -4.56
N GLN A 39 18.95 -1.95 -4.33
CA GLN A 39 18.27 -3.24 -4.33
C GLN A 39 17.21 -3.32 -3.22
N ILE A 40 17.54 -2.86 -2.01
CA ILE A 40 16.59 -2.84 -0.88
C ILE A 40 15.41 -1.93 -1.19
N TRP A 41 15.66 -0.75 -1.77
CA TRP A 41 14.59 0.19 -2.09
C TRP A 41 13.63 -0.36 -3.15
N LYS A 42 14.16 -0.99 -4.21
CA LYS A 42 13.33 -1.67 -5.22
C LYS A 42 12.48 -2.78 -4.62
N LEU A 43 13.06 -3.57 -3.70
CA LEU A 43 12.35 -4.66 -3.04
C LEU A 43 11.24 -4.15 -2.12
N ARG A 44 11.50 -3.05 -1.39
CA ARG A 44 10.49 -2.38 -0.55
C ARG A 44 9.29 -1.95 -1.37
N ILE A 45 9.51 -1.28 -2.50
CA ILE A 45 8.43 -0.80 -3.38
C ILE A 45 7.59 -1.98 -3.88
N GLN A 46 8.22 -3.08 -4.30
CA GLN A 46 7.51 -4.27 -4.77
C GLN A 46 6.67 -4.92 -3.66
N VAL A 47 7.21 -5.02 -2.44
CA VAL A 47 6.50 -5.60 -1.31
C VAL A 47 5.36 -4.70 -0.85
N GLU A 48 5.55 -3.38 -0.83
CA GLU A 48 4.52 -2.42 -0.49
C GLU A 48 3.35 -2.44 -1.48
N ASP A 49 3.64 -2.53 -2.79
CA ASP A 49 2.62 -2.63 -3.83
C ASP A 49 1.83 -3.94 -3.71
N GLN A 50 2.51 -5.07 -3.48
CA GLN A 50 1.86 -6.36 -3.21
C GLN A 50 0.99 -6.32 -1.96
N LEU A 51 1.48 -5.71 -0.88
CA LEU A 51 0.72 -5.54 0.36
C LEU A 51 -0.51 -4.64 0.14
N ALA A 52 -0.37 -3.56 -0.63
CA ALA A 52 -1.48 -2.68 -0.96
C ALA A 52 -2.56 -3.44 -1.75
N HIS A 53 -2.16 -4.20 -2.77
CA HIS A 53 -3.07 -5.03 -3.55
C HIS A 53 -3.79 -6.07 -2.70
N LEU A 54 -3.05 -6.83 -1.87
CA LEU A 54 -3.64 -7.84 -0.98
C LEU A 54 -4.60 -7.22 0.04
N ASN A 55 -4.26 -6.06 0.60
CA ASN A 55 -5.13 -5.38 1.55
C ASN A 55 -6.41 -4.88 0.86
N GLN A 56 -6.32 -4.38 -0.37
CA GLN A 56 -7.48 -3.99 -1.15
C GLN A 56 -8.37 -5.19 -1.45
N GLU A 57 -7.81 -6.30 -1.91
CA GLU A 57 -8.54 -7.54 -2.21
C GLU A 57 -9.20 -8.13 -0.95
N LYS A 58 -8.51 -8.10 0.18
CA LYS A 58 -9.10 -8.49 1.47
C LYS A 58 -10.27 -7.60 1.83
N GLY A 59 -10.16 -6.28 1.62
CA GLY A 59 -11.23 -5.33 1.87
C GLY A 59 -12.47 -5.60 1.02
N THR A 60 -12.29 -5.85 -0.28
CA THR A 60 -13.40 -6.15 -1.20
C THR A 60 -14.07 -7.48 -0.84
N LEU A 61 -13.30 -8.52 -0.53
CA LEU A 61 -13.83 -9.81 -0.11
C LEU A 61 -14.59 -9.72 1.22
N GLN A 62 -14.11 -8.94 2.19
CA GLN A 62 -14.82 -8.71 3.44
C GLN A 62 -16.13 -7.95 3.26
N GLN A 63 -16.18 -7.01 2.31
CA GLN A 63 -17.43 -6.33 1.95
C GLN A 63 -18.41 -7.31 1.30
N GLN A 64 -17.95 -8.14 0.36
CA GLN A 64 -18.77 -9.17 -0.26
C GLN A 64 -19.30 -10.16 0.77
N GLU A 65 -18.46 -10.64 1.69
CA GLU A 65 -18.88 -11.55 2.76
C GLU A 65 -20.03 -10.96 3.58
N LYS A 66 -19.94 -9.67 3.96
CA LYS A 66 -21.02 -9.00 4.70
C LYS A 66 -22.31 -8.94 3.89
N LEU A 67 -22.23 -8.52 2.63
CA LEU A 67 -23.39 -8.44 1.75
C LEU A 67 -24.07 -9.80 1.59
N LEU A 68 -23.30 -10.86 1.34
CA LEU A 68 -23.84 -12.21 1.21
C LEU A 68 -24.44 -12.71 2.54
N ARG A 69 -23.83 -12.39 3.68
CA ARG A 69 -24.39 -12.76 5.00
C ARG A 69 -25.72 -12.06 5.26
N ASP A 70 -25.83 -10.79 4.90
CA ASP A 70 -27.06 -10.02 5.04
C ASP A 70 -28.15 -10.57 4.10
N GLU A 71 -27.80 -10.94 2.87
CA GLU A 71 -28.71 -11.59 1.92
C GLU A 71 -29.20 -12.95 2.45
N ILE A 72 -28.30 -13.78 2.96
CA ILE A 72 -28.65 -15.06 3.60
C ILE A 72 -29.59 -14.80 4.81
N ALA A 73 -29.31 -13.80 5.64
CA ALA A 73 -30.15 -13.47 6.78
C ALA A 73 -31.56 -13.04 6.34
N GLN A 74 -31.68 -12.27 5.26
CA GLN A 74 -32.96 -11.89 4.69
C GLN A 74 -33.71 -13.10 4.11
N LEU A 75 -33.01 -13.95 3.35
CA LEU A 75 -33.55 -15.19 2.78
C LEU A 75 -33.97 -16.23 3.84
N ASN A 76 -33.52 -16.11 5.09
CA ASN A 76 -33.99 -16.95 6.19
C ASN A 76 -35.35 -16.51 6.75
N THR A 77 -35.93 -15.41 6.26
CA THR A 77 -37.25 -14.95 6.70
C THR A 77 -38.34 -15.31 5.67
N PRO A 78 -39.45 -15.95 6.08
CA PRO A 78 -40.53 -16.32 5.15
C PRO A 78 -41.14 -15.13 4.40
N SER A 79 -41.22 -13.97 5.06
CA SER A 79 -41.77 -12.73 4.47
C SER A 79 -40.92 -12.23 3.30
N TYR A 80 -39.59 -12.28 3.42
CA TYR A 80 -38.70 -11.83 2.36
C TYR A 80 -38.70 -12.81 1.18
N ILE A 81 -38.74 -14.13 1.46
CA ILE A 81 -38.91 -15.14 0.40
C ILE A 81 -40.22 -14.91 -0.37
N GLU A 82 -41.32 -14.60 0.34
CA GLU A 82 -42.62 -14.35 -0.27
C GLU A 82 -42.61 -13.08 -1.14
N GLN A 83 -41.94 -12.02 -0.68
CA GLN A 83 -41.75 -10.80 -1.46
C GLN A 83 -40.89 -11.06 -2.70
N LEU A 84 -39.77 -11.78 -2.56
CA LEU A 84 -38.88 -12.13 -3.67
C LEU A 84 -39.60 -13.03 -4.70
N ALA A 85 -40.42 -13.97 -4.25
CA ALA A 85 -41.24 -14.82 -5.11
C ALA A 85 -42.30 -14.02 -5.89
N ARG A 86 -42.90 -13.00 -5.26
CA ARG A 86 -43.81 -12.07 -5.95
C ARG A 86 -43.08 -11.20 -6.97
N GLU A 87 -41.92 -10.65 -6.62
CA GLU A 87 -41.16 -9.72 -7.47
C GLU A 87 -40.46 -10.40 -8.63
N GLN A 88 -39.76 -11.52 -8.39
CA GLN A 88 -38.93 -12.20 -9.38
C GLN A 88 -39.70 -13.25 -10.20
N LEU A 89 -40.68 -13.91 -9.58
CA LEU A 89 -41.40 -15.03 -10.18
C LEU A 89 -42.89 -14.73 -10.43
N GLY A 90 -43.39 -13.57 -9.99
CA GLY A 90 -44.81 -13.21 -10.14
C GLY A 90 -45.76 -14.15 -9.40
N LEU A 91 -45.26 -14.90 -8.41
CA LEU A 91 -46.05 -15.91 -7.69
C LEU A 91 -47.00 -15.24 -6.70
N VAL A 92 -48.20 -15.79 -6.56
CA VAL A 92 -49.21 -15.35 -5.60
C VAL A 92 -49.70 -16.54 -4.77
N LYS A 93 -50.14 -16.30 -3.54
CA LYS A 93 -50.68 -17.37 -2.71
C LYS A 93 -51.99 -17.89 -3.29
N HIS A 94 -52.32 -19.13 -2.95
CA HIS A 94 -53.58 -19.73 -3.35
C HIS A 94 -54.76 -18.90 -2.81
N GLY A 95 -55.60 -18.39 -3.73
CA GLY A 95 -56.72 -17.49 -3.41
C GLY A 95 -56.44 -15.98 -3.60
N GLU A 96 -55.22 -15.58 -3.94
CA GLU A 96 -54.88 -14.20 -4.34
C GLU A 96 -55.00 -14.03 -5.87
N ILE A 97 -55.35 -12.81 -6.33
CA ILE A 97 -55.52 -12.49 -7.76
C ILE A 97 -54.56 -11.36 -8.13
N ILE A 98 -53.78 -11.53 -9.20
CA ILE A 98 -52.89 -10.49 -9.73
C ILE A 98 -53.73 -9.44 -10.47
N ILE A 99 -53.67 -8.18 -10.04
CA ILE A 99 -54.34 -7.05 -10.71
C ILE A 99 -53.25 -6.25 -11.43
N SER A 100 -53.23 -6.33 -12.77
CA SER A 100 -52.37 -5.46 -13.58
C SER A 100 -53.05 -4.12 -13.83
N PRO A 101 -52.36 -2.96 -13.68
CA PRO A 101 -52.94 -1.66 -13.96
C PRO A 101 -53.31 -1.56 -15.45
N LYS A 102 -54.53 -1.11 -15.73
CA LYS A 102 -55.03 -0.88 -17.09
C LYS A 102 -54.50 0.46 -17.57
N ASN A 103 -53.51 0.43 -18.46
CA ASN A 103 -53.09 1.60 -19.24
C ASN A 103 -54.07 1.85 -20.38
#